data_AF-A0A7W0VMJ8-F1
#
_entry.id   AF-A0A7W0VMJ8-F1
#
_cell.length_a   1.000
_cell.length_b   1.000
_cell.length_c   1.000
_cell.angle_alpha   90.00
_cell.angle_beta   90.00
_cell.angle_gamma   90.00
#
_symmetry.space_group_name_H-M   'P 1'
#
loop_
_entity.id
_entity.type
_entity.pdbx_description
1 polymer ?
#
loop_
_entity_poly.entity_id
_entity_poly.type
_entity_poly.pdbx_seq_one_letter_code
_entity_poly.pdbx_strand_id
1 'polypeptide(L)'
;MKTSRSALALMIALSSACTTDEVESDPGDNFGGGGGDGSGDGSGDGSGGGGGGGGGGAPGTGPYFTQPMFFNRDVSTATKAGNSDATIAALQASGGWGGGTMKIDFTIDVLTATSSTPKRTFTPTVDFYNPDCDHTAMPIPAGGNVENESGYACTTGGDCHLLVWDTTEKKLYEMWRANITSTFQGGCLAVWDAQAAHTDTLRGDQCTSADAAGFPIAPMLFTADEVASGHIDHAIRFVLPNSRVKRGYVRPATHGTATTGGANAPSYGVHFRLRADYPIASLPTEGARVVARAMQKYGMYHADGGTIALTAQSDRHTTAKWAGLLGASDLTALRVTDFQVIDHGPSIAVTNDCSR
;
A
#
# COMPACT_ATOMS: atom_id res chain seq x y z
N MET A 1 30.25 -35.39 0.55
CA MET A 1 28.78 -35.31 0.41
C MET A 1 28.25 -34.29 1.41
N LYS A 2 27.59 -33.25 0.87
CA LYS A 2 26.75 -32.23 1.53
C LYS A 2 27.28 -31.54 2.80
N THR A 3 27.89 -30.37 2.59
CA THR A 3 27.95 -29.30 3.59
C THR A 3 26.85 -28.27 3.26
N SER A 4 25.86 -28.16 4.15
CA SER A 4 24.85 -27.10 4.13
C SER A 4 25.48 -25.83 4.69
N ARG A 5 25.41 -24.73 3.93
CA ARG A 5 25.71 -23.38 4.44
C ARG A 5 24.40 -22.61 4.45
N SER A 6 23.84 -22.43 5.65
CA SER A 6 22.78 -21.45 5.89
C SER A 6 23.37 -20.05 5.68
N ALA A 7 22.89 -19.35 4.67
CA ALA A 7 23.16 -17.92 4.48
C ALA A 7 22.03 -17.14 5.16
N LEU A 8 22.35 -16.52 6.29
CA LEU A 8 21.51 -15.53 6.94
C LEU A 8 21.62 -14.23 6.13
N ALA A 9 20.69 -13.99 5.21
CA ALA A 9 20.61 -12.76 4.44
C ALA A 9 19.90 -11.68 5.29
N LEU A 10 20.69 -10.80 5.90
CA LEU A 10 20.19 -9.56 6.49
C LEU A 10 19.88 -8.59 5.34
N MET A 11 18.63 -8.58 4.87
CA MET A 11 18.16 -7.62 3.85
C MET A 11 17.76 -6.31 4.51
N ILE A 12 18.58 -5.28 4.28
CA ILE A 12 18.23 -3.89 4.51
C ILE A 12 17.44 -3.43 3.27
N ALA A 13 16.12 -3.30 3.39
CA ALA A 13 15.34 -2.53 2.43
C ALA A 13 15.71 -1.05 2.62
N LEU A 14 16.66 -0.56 1.81
CA LEU A 14 16.98 0.86 1.72
C LEU A 14 15.81 1.54 1.00
N SER A 15 14.83 2.02 1.76
CA SER A 15 13.91 3.05 1.29
C SER A 15 14.73 4.33 1.13
N SER A 16 15.10 4.69 -0.10
CA SER A 16 15.79 5.94 -0.38
C SER A 16 14.89 7.12 -0.02
N ALA A 17 15.08 7.66 1.18
CA ALA A 17 14.72 9.02 1.50
C ALA A 17 15.81 9.95 0.96
N CYS A 18 15.46 10.84 0.03
CA CYS A 18 16.33 11.96 -0.31
C CYS A 18 16.46 12.88 0.91
N THR A 19 17.56 12.78 1.65
CA THR A 19 18.20 13.90 2.36
C THR A 19 19.67 13.55 2.61
N THR A 20 20.56 14.34 2.06
CA THR A 20 21.98 14.42 2.44
C THR A 20 22.07 14.93 3.87
N ASP A 21 22.76 14.21 4.74
CA ASP A 21 23.68 14.79 5.72
C ASP A 21 24.55 13.68 6.31
N GLU A 22 25.86 13.90 6.23
CA GLU A 22 26.92 13.04 6.75
C GLU A 22 27.00 13.17 8.27
N VAL A 23 27.09 12.06 9.00
CA VAL A 23 27.82 12.01 10.29
C VAL A 23 28.51 10.66 10.43
N GLU A 24 29.77 10.76 10.86
CA GLU A 24 30.83 9.79 10.99
C GLU A 24 30.53 8.57 11.89
N SER A 25 31.29 7.52 11.58
CA SER A 25 31.54 6.28 12.32
C SER A 25 32.23 6.47 13.67
N ASP A 26 31.87 5.66 14.67
CA ASP A 26 32.84 4.93 15.51
C ASP A 26 32.19 3.71 16.21
N PRO A 27 32.92 2.61 16.51
CA PRO A 27 32.37 1.32 16.92
C PRO A 27 32.55 1.01 18.42
N GLY A 28 31.78 0.02 18.88
CA GLY A 28 32.10 -0.77 20.07
C GLY A 28 31.22 -0.48 21.27
N ASP A 29 30.46 -1.49 21.70
CA ASP A 29 30.73 -2.08 23.00
C ASP A 29 30.06 -3.45 23.16
N ASN A 30 30.86 -4.32 23.75
CA ASN A 30 30.68 -5.75 23.98
C ASN A 30 30.09 -5.95 25.39
N PHE A 31 28.95 -6.62 25.52
CA PHE A 31 28.54 -7.24 26.79
C PHE A 31 27.95 -8.62 26.52
N GLY A 32 28.65 -9.64 27.01
CA GLY A 32 28.19 -11.02 27.01
C GLY A 32 27.46 -11.39 28.31
N GLY A 33 26.77 -12.53 28.23
CA GLY A 33 26.63 -13.45 29.36
C GLY A 33 25.20 -13.74 29.84
N GLY A 34 24.70 -14.93 29.49
CA GLY A 34 24.32 -15.92 30.51
C GLY A 34 22.85 -16.39 30.60
N GLY A 35 22.66 -17.71 30.36
CA GLY A 35 21.56 -18.55 30.88
C GLY A 35 20.27 -18.54 30.05
N GLY A 36 19.58 -19.62 29.75
CA GLY A 36 19.61 -21.00 30.24
C GLY A 36 18.17 -21.55 30.20
N ASP A 37 18.01 -22.68 29.51
CA ASP A 37 16.98 -23.73 29.65
C ASP A 37 15.54 -23.54 29.11
N GLY A 38 15.04 -24.64 28.50
CA GLY A 38 13.63 -25.02 28.62
C GLY A 38 12.88 -25.42 27.35
N SER A 39 13.10 -26.63 26.85
CA SER A 39 12.23 -27.31 25.86
C SER A 39 10.82 -27.55 26.42
N GLY A 40 9.80 -27.44 25.56
CA GLY A 40 8.43 -27.84 25.88
C GLY A 40 7.53 -27.87 24.65
N ASP A 41 7.32 -29.08 24.12
CA ASP A 41 6.37 -29.41 23.07
C ASP A 41 4.92 -29.13 23.51
N GLY A 42 4.06 -28.78 22.56
CA GLY A 42 2.63 -28.59 22.80
C GLY A 42 1.83 -28.36 21.52
N SER A 43 1.57 -29.45 20.79
CA SER A 43 0.57 -29.53 19.73
C SER A 43 -0.82 -29.18 20.25
N GLY A 44 -1.58 -28.40 19.48
CA GLY A 44 -2.97 -28.07 19.80
C GLY A 44 -3.68 -27.49 18.59
N ASP A 45 -4.28 -28.37 17.79
CA ASP A 45 -5.26 -28.03 16.77
C ASP A 45 -6.43 -27.24 17.40
N GLY A 46 -6.82 -26.14 16.74
CA GLY A 46 -7.91 -25.29 17.17
C GLY A 46 -8.48 -24.49 16.00
N SER A 47 -9.23 -25.17 15.13
CA SER A 47 -10.20 -24.51 14.24
C SER A 47 -11.18 -23.68 15.06
N GLY A 48 -11.40 -22.42 14.69
CA GLY A 48 -12.47 -21.63 15.33
C GLY A 48 -12.53 -20.16 14.94
N GLY A 49 -13.38 -19.85 13.95
CA GLY A 49 -14.23 -18.67 13.98
C GLY A 49 -13.67 -17.38 13.36
N GLY A 50 -14.01 -17.16 12.08
CA GLY A 50 -13.97 -15.83 11.47
C GLY A 50 -14.88 -14.85 12.22
N GLY A 51 -14.25 -13.88 12.88
CA GLY A 51 -14.94 -12.76 13.51
C GLY A 51 -15.20 -11.65 12.50
N GLY A 52 -16.37 -11.70 11.86
CA GLY A 52 -16.85 -10.62 10.98
C GLY A 52 -17.12 -9.34 11.76
N GLY A 53 -16.24 -8.35 11.63
CA GLY A 53 -16.47 -6.96 12.06
C GLY A 53 -17.25 -6.16 11.01
N GLY A 54 -18.47 -6.61 10.69
CA GLY A 54 -19.30 -6.03 9.63
C GLY A 54 -20.24 -4.93 10.13
N GLY A 55 -19.87 -3.66 9.91
CA GLY A 55 -20.74 -2.51 10.07
C GLY A 55 -20.72 -1.61 8.83
N GLY A 56 -20.89 -2.18 7.64
CA GLY A 56 -20.80 -1.44 6.39
C GLY A 56 -21.60 -2.10 5.28
N GLY A 57 -22.12 -1.29 4.34
CA GLY A 57 -22.94 -1.74 3.20
C GLY A 57 -22.22 -2.77 2.31
N ALA A 58 -22.95 -3.45 1.42
CA ALA A 58 -22.32 -4.35 0.44
C ALA A 58 -21.33 -3.55 -0.43
N PRO A 59 -20.13 -4.09 -0.73
CA PRO A 59 -19.19 -3.37 -1.57
C PRO A 59 -19.73 -3.24 -2.99
N GLY A 60 -19.57 -2.04 -3.58
CA GLY A 60 -19.80 -1.84 -5.01
C GLY A 60 -18.71 -2.49 -5.86
N THR A 61 -18.82 -2.36 -7.19
CA THR A 61 -17.78 -2.73 -8.15
C THR A 61 -17.15 -1.47 -8.72
N GLY A 62 -15.82 -1.35 -8.65
CA GLY A 62 -15.06 -0.22 -9.21
C GLY A 62 -14.78 -0.36 -10.71
N PRO A 63 -14.03 0.57 -11.34
CA PRO A 63 -13.79 0.54 -12.79
C PRO A 63 -12.92 -0.64 -13.24
N TYR A 64 -12.14 -1.22 -12.33
CA TYR A 64 -11.25 -2.36 -12.62
C TYR A 64 -11.93 -3.72 -12.37
N PHE A 65 -12.44 -3.92 -11.15
CA PHE A 65 -12.93 -5.23 -10.68
C PHE A 65 -14.43 -5.41 -10.90
N THR A 66 -14.80 -6.54 -11.49
CA THR A 66 -16.20 -6.93 -11.72
C THR A 66 -16.83 -7.65 -10.52
N GLN A 67 -16.01 -8.04 -9.55
CA GLN A 67 -16.45 -8.58 -8.26
C GLN A 67 -16.26 -7.53 -7.16
N PRO A 68 -17.08 -7.56 -6.09
CA PRO A 68 -16.94 -6.65 -4.96
C PRO A 68 -15.56 -6.78 -4.30
N MET A 69 -14.91 -5.65 -4.03
CA MET A 69 -13.61 -5.59 -3.35
C MET A 69 -13.72 -4.87 -2.01
N PHE A 70 -12.82 -5.20 -1.08
CA PHE A 70 -12.81 -4.64 0.28
C PHE A 70 -12.79 -3.11 0.30
N PHE A 71 -12.12 -2.48 -0.68
CA PHE A 71 -12.02 -1.02 -0.79
C PHE A 71 -13.31 -0.35 -1.28
N ASN A 72 -14.31 -1.07 -1.83
CA ASN A 72 -15.58 -0.46 -2.25
C ASN A 72 -16.66 -0.48 -1.16
N ARG A 73 -16.30 -0.89 0.06
CA ARG A 73 -17.25 -1.01 1.18
C ARG A 73 -17.51 0.34 1.84
N ASP A 74 -18.77 0.75 1.91
CA ASP A 74 -19.17 1.88 2.76
C ASP A 74 -18.99 1.48 4.23
N VAL A 75 -18.11 2.20 4.92
CA VAL A 75 -17.76 2.03 6.33
C VAL A 75 -18.17 3.23 7.17
N SER A 76 -19.01 4.15 6.68
CA SER A 76 -19.44 5.34 7.43
C SER A 76 -20.05 4.99 8.80
N THR A 77 -20.72 3.84 8.90
CA THR A 77 -21.34 3.31 10.13
C THR A 77 -20.51 2.26 10.87
N ALA A 78 -19.30 1.93 10.41
CA ALA A 78 -18.53 0.84 11.00
C ALA A 78 -18.10 1.18 12.44
N THR A 79 -18.07 0.18 13.31
CA THR A 79 -17.68 0.35 14.70
C THR A 79 -16.23 0.80 14.79
N LYS A 80 -15.97 1.85 15.60
CA LYS A 80 -14.62 2.29 15.96
C LYS A 80 -13.93 1.18 16.75
N ALA A 81 -12.68 0.85 16.40
CA ALA A 81 -11.88 -0.14 17.12
C ALA A 81 -11.63 0.30 18.57
N GLY A 82 -11.64 -0.65 19.52
CA GLY A 82 -11.44 -0.38 20.95
C GLY A 82 -10.08 0.26 21.26
N ASN A 83 -9.05 -0.03 20.48
CA ASN A 83 -7.71 0.55 20.61
C ASN A 83 -7.49 1.81 19.74
N SER A 84 -8.51 2.31 19.03
CA SER A 84 -8.36 3.42 18.10
C SER A 84 -7.71 4.65 18.73
N ASP A 85 -8.11 5.03 19.96
CA ASP A 85 -7.56 6.23 20.61
C ASP A 85 -6.08 6.07 20.97
N ALA A 86 -5.67 4.88 21.42
CA ALA A 86 -4.27 4.58 21.71
C ALA A 86 -3.42 4.60 20.42
N THR A 87 -3.94 4.06 19.32
CA THR A 87 -3.24 4.06 18.03
C THR A 87 -3.08 5.45 17.45
N ILE A 88 -4.14 6.27 17.48
CA ILE A 88 -4.08 7.65 17.00
C ILE A 88 -3.17 8.51 17.88
N ALA A 89 -3.22 8.34 19.22
CA ALA A 89 -2.32 9.03 20.13
C ALA A 89 -0.85 8.65 19.91
N ALA A 90 -0.55 7.36 19.69
CA ALA A 90 0.80 6.89 19.40
C ALA A 90 1.31 7.48 18.08
N LEU A 91 0.51 7.44 17.02
CA LEU A 91 0.89 8.02 15.72
C LEU A 91 1.11 9.54 15.82
N GLN A 92 0.25 10.25 16.56
CA GLN A 92 0.42 11.69 16.81
C GLN A 92 1.72 11.99 17.59
N ALA A 93 2.04 11.20 18.61
CA ALA A 93 3.27 11.34 19.39
C ALA A 93 4.52 11.05 18.56
N SER A 94 4.42 10.19 17.55
CA SER A 94 5.49 9.93 16.58
C SER A 94 5.59 10.96 15.45
N GLY A 95 4.83 12.07 15.52
CA GLY A 95 4.88 13.17 14.54
C GLY A 95 3.79 13.15 13.48
N GLY A 96 2.76 12.29 13.61
CA GLY A 96 1.59 12.26 12.72
C GLY A 96 1.88 11.66 11.34
N TRP A 97 1.53 12.37 10.27
CA TRP A 97 1.84 11.97 8.87
C TRP A 97 3.33 12.07 8.56
N GLY A 98 3.84 11.33 7.58
CA GLY A 98 5.29 11.20 7.35
C GLY A 98 6.07 12.52 7.28
N GLY A 99 5.55 13.54 6.59
CA GLY A 99 6.07 14.90 6.56
C GLY A 99 5.41 15.90 7.54
N GLY A 100 4.78 15.41 8.60
CA GLY A 100 4.01 16.19 9.59
C GLY A 100 2.63 16.66 9.12
N THR A 101 2.37 16.62 7.81
CA THR A 101 1.13 17.05 7.17
C THR A 101 0.68 16.05 6.12
N MET A 102 -0.64 15.99 5.86
CA MET A 102 -1.19 15.15 4.80
C MET A 102 -0.96 15.85 3.45
N LYS A 103 -0.02 15.33 2.68
CA LYS A 103 0.27 15.75 1.31
C LYS A 103 -0.09 14.65 0.32
N ILE A 104 -0.21 15.04 -0.95
CA ILE A 104 -0.57 14.17 -2.06
C ILE A 104 0.56 14.15 -3.09
N ASP A 105 0.95 12.97 -3.50
CA ASP A 105 1.76 12.71 -4.69
C ASP A 105 0.85 12.37 -5.89
N PHE A 106 1.21 12.81 -7.09
CA PHE A 106 0.46 12.61 -8.33
C PHE A 106 1.29 11.89 -9.42
N THR A 107 2.39 11.24 -9.04
CA THR A 107 3.40 10.73 -9.98
C THR A 107 3.18 9.29 -10.44
N ILE A 108 2.32 8.52 -9.79
CA ILE A 108 1.99 7.16 -10.21
C ILE A 108 0.98 7.19 -11.36
N ASP A 109 1.34 6.64 -12.51
CA ASP A 109 0.46 6.55 -13.69
C ASP A 109 -0.14 5.16 -13.86
N VAL A 110 -1.35 5.08 -14.42
CA VAL A 110 -2.00 3.82 -14.78
C VAL A 110 -2.26 3.82 -16.28
N LEU A 111 -1.46 3.03 -16.98
CA LEU A 111 -1.52 2.92 -18.43
C LEU A 111 -2.62 1.94 -18.86
N THR A 112 -3.14 2.09 -20.08
CA THR A 112 -4.14 1.19 -20.64
C THR A 112 -3.53 0.30 -21.72
N ALA A 113 -3.88 -0.99 -21.70
CA ALA A 113 -3.56 -1.97 -22.72
C ALA A 113 -4.81 -2.61 -23.33
N THR A 114 -4.63 -3.16 -24.53
CA THR A 114 -5.64 -3.94 -25.27
C THR A 114 -4.95 -5.16 -25.89
N SER A 115 -5.70 -6.00 -26.63
CA SER A 115 -5.12 -7.13 -27.37
C SER A 115 -3.99 -6.77 -28.36
N SER A 116 -3.89 -5.51 -28.79
CA SER A 116 -2.80 -5.08 -29.69
C SER A 116 -1.55 -4.62 -28.96
N THR A 117 -1.57 -4.49 -27.64
CA THR A 117 -0.40 -4.06 -26.86
C THR A 117 0.60 -5.22 -26.74
N PRO A 118 1.86 -5.04 -27.17
CA PRO A 118 2.86 -6.10 -27.07
C PRO A 118 3.18 -6.39 -25.60
N LYS A 119 3.29 -7.68 -25.26
CA LYS A 119 3.80 -8.11 -23.96
C LYS A 119 5.29 -8.40 -24.04
N ARG A 120 6.01 -8.03 -22.98
CA ARG A 120 7.44 -8.29 -22.84
C ARG A 120 7.69 -9.12 -21.59
N THR A 121 8.55 -10.11 -21.71
CA THR A 121 9.17 -10.76 -20.55
C THR A 121 10.17 -9.79 -19.93
N PHE A 122 10.32 -9.87 -18.62
CA PHE A 122 11.31 -9.10 -17.87
C PHE A 122 12.32 -10.06 -17.23
N THR A 123 13.46 -9.50 -16.86
CA THR A 123 14.47 -10.18 -16.05
C THR A 123 14.26 -9.78 -14.58
N PRO A 124 13.92 -10.72 -13.70
CA PRO A 124 13.87 -10.47 -12.26
C PRO A 124 15.17 -9.84 -11.73
N THR A 125 15.05 -8.81 -10.89
CA THR A 125 16.21 -8.25 -10.18
C THR A 125 16.53 -9.08 -8.92
N VAL A 126 17.55 -8.67 -8.18
CA VAL A 126 17.88 -9.25 -6.87
C VAL A 126 16.78 -9.01 -5.82
N ASP A 127 15.88 -8.07 -6.08
CA ASP A 127 14.76 -7.74 -5.19
C ASP A 127 13.51 -8.59 -5.49
N PHE A 128 13.60 -9.58 -6.38
CA PHE A 128 12.46 -10.40 -6.76
C PHE A 128 12.13 -11.46 -5.71
N TYR A 129 10.87 -11.44 -5.25
CA TYR A 129 10.36 -12.36 -4.24
C TYR A 129 9.74 -13.59 -4.88
N ASN A 130 10.26 -14.76 -4.53
CA ASN A 130 9.68 -16.06 -4.89
C ASN A 130 9.15 -16.73 -3.62
N PRO A 131 7.88 -17.21 -3.59
CA PRO A 131 6.93 -17.31 -4.71
C PRO A 131 5.97 -16.10 -4.89
N ASP A 132 6.19 -15.00 -4.19
CA ASP A 132 5.25 -13.87 -4.08
C ASP A 132 4.94 -13.15 -5.40
N CYS A 133 5.93 -13.02 -6.29
CA CYS A 133 5.84 -12.27 -7.53
C CYS A 133 5.61 -13.18 -8.75
N ASP A 134 4.91 -12.67 -9.77
CA ASP A 134 4.51 -13.41 -10.97
C ASP A 134 5.61 -13.42 -12.05
N HIS A 135 5.89 -14.60 -12.62
CA HIS A 135 6.87 -14.79 -13.71
C HIS A 135 6.30 -14.58 -15.13
N THR A 136 5.24 -13.80 -15.27
CA THR A 136 4.53 -13.64 -16.55
C THR A 136 4.98 -12.42 -17.34
N ALA A 137 4.72 -12.42 -18.65
CA ALA A 137 4.97 -11.27 -19.50
C ALA A 137 3.97 -10.14 -19.21
N MET A 138 4.46 -8.91 -19.20
CA MET A 138 3.66 -7.72 -18.91
C MET A 138 3.39 -6.92 -20.20
N PRO A 139 2.16 -6.41 -20.43
CA PRO A 139 1.86 -5.52 -21.53
C PRO A 139 2.62 -4.20 -21.37
N ILE A 140 3.28 -3.72 -22.43
CA ILE A 140 4.03 -2.47 -22.45
C ILE A 140 3.40 -1.53 -23.49
N PRO A 141 2.47 -0.65 -23.09
CA PRO A 141 1.86 0.34 -23.97
C PRO A 141 2.89 1.25 -24.66
N ALA A 142 2.62 1.71 -25.87
CA ALA A 142 3.48 2.72 -26.51
C ALA A 142 3.34 4.06 -25.79
N GLY A 143 4.45 4.77 -25.58
CA GLY A 143 4.45 6.11 -24.98
C GLY A 143 4.08 6.16 -23.49
N GLY A 144 4.12 5.04 -22.78
CA GLY A 144 3.94 5.01 -21.33
C GLY A 144 5.21 5.32 -20.55
N ASN A 145 5.08 5.25 -19.23
CA ASN A 145 6.14 5.58 -18.30
C ASN A 145 6.10 4.72 -17.03
N VAL A 146 7.20 4.74 -16.28
CA VAL A 146 7.19 4.37 -14.86
C VAL A 146 6.86 5.61 -14.01
N GLU A 147 6.54 5.40 -12.74
CA GLU A 147 6.31 6.44 -11.74
C GLU A 147 7.37 7.54 -11.78
N ASN A 148 6.92 8.79 -11.69
CA ASN A 148 7.76 9.99 -11.65
C ASN A 148 8.71 10.18 -12.87
N GLU A 149 8.51 9.40 -13.94
CA GLU A 149 9.34 9.44 -15.14
C GLU A 149 8.56 9.88 -16.37
N SER A 150 9.27 10.30 -17.41
CA SER A 150 8.69 10.62 -18.73
C SER A 150 8.62 9.42 -19.68
N GLY A 151 9.27 8.31 -19.31
CA GLY A 151 9.31 7.08 -20.09
C GLY A 151 9.56 5.88 -19.18
N TYR A 152 9.92 4.74 -19.76
CA TYR A 152 10.06 3.49 -19.01
C TYR A 152 11.42 3.26 -18.34
N ALA A 153 12.38 4.16 -18.55
CA ALA A 153 13.68 4.09 -17.87
C ALA A 153 13.55 4.73 -16.48
N CYS A 154 13.92 4.00 -15.45
CA CYS A 154 13.99 4.51 -14.07
C CYS A 154 15.32 5.24 -13.89
N THR A 155 15.33 6.56 -14.05
CA THR A 155 16.52 7.43 -14.06
C THR A 155 16.67 8.29 -12.81
N THR A 156 15.56 8.70 -12.20
CA THR A 156 15.55 9.48 -10.95
C THR A 156 15.71 8.61 -9.71
N GLY A 157 15.70 7.28 -9.88
CA GLY A 157 15.60 6.32 -8.78
C GLY A 157 14.19 6.32 -8.17
N GLY A 158 14.06 5.71 -6.97
CA GLY A 158 12.78 5.48 -6.32
C GLY A 158 12.22 4.09 -6.61
N ASP A 159 10.92 3.91 -6.41
CA ASP A 159 10.25 2.63 -6.60
C ASP A 159 9.93 2.32 -8.06
N CYS A 160 9.77 3.35 -8.90
CA CYS A 160 9.58 3.22 -10.34
C CYS A 160 8.48 2.20 -10.68
N HIS A 161 7.30 2.40 -10.09
CA HIS A 161 6.15 1.56 -10.36
C HIS A 161 5.72 1.64 -11.82
N LEU A 162 5.39 0.50 -12.42
CA LEU A 162 4.71 0.43 -13.72
C LEU A 162 3.36 -0.25 -13.52
N LEU A 163 2.27 0.46 -13.81
CA LEU A 163 0.91 -0.06 -13.67
C LEU A 163 0.21 -0.04 -15.03
N VAL A 164 -0.37 -1.18 -15.40
CA VAL A 164 -1.04 -1.34 -16.69
C VAL A 164 -2.35 -2.10 -16.49
N TRP A 165 -3.45 -1.45 -16.86
CA TRP A 165 -4.76 -2.06 -16.96
C TRP A 165 -4.99 -2.61 -18.37
N ASP A 166 -5.03 -3.93 -18.51
CA ASP A 166 -5.42 -4.59 -19.75
C ASP A 166 -6.94 -4.71 -19.83
N THR A 167 -7.54 -3.86 -20.65
CA THR A 167 -8.99 -3.78 -20.83
C THR A 167 -9.58 -4.98 -21.56
N THR A 168 -8.76 -5.74 -22.30
CA THR A 168 -9.21 -6.93 -23.03
C THR A 168 -9.10 -8.17 -22.17
N GLU A 169 -7.96 -8.37 -21.50
CA GLU A 169 -7.75 -9.51 -20.61
C GLU A 169 -8.41 -9.34 -19.24
N LYS A 170 -8.89 -8.13 -18.91
CA LYS A 170 -9.41 -7.77 -17.58
C LYS A 170 -8.41 -8.08 -16.47
N LYS A 171 -7.15 -7.71 -16.71
CA LYS A 171 -6.05 -7.91 -15.77
C LYS A 171 -5.34 -6.60 -15.47
N LEU A 172 -5.02 -6.42 -14.21
CA LEU A 172 -4.18 -5.32 -13.74
C LEU A 172 -2.78 -5.88 -13.48
N TYR A 173 -1.79 -5.31 -14.17
CA TYR A 173 -0.38 -5.66 -14.03
C TYR A 173 0.32 -4.53 -13.28
N GLU A 174 0.94 -4.84 -12.17
CA GLU A 174 1.61 -3.85 -11.31
C GLU A 174 3.01 -4.35 -11.00
N MET A 175 4.01 -3.60 -11.44
CA MET A 175 5.42 -3.94 -11.24
C MET A 175 6.07 -2.89 -10.34
N TRP A 176 6.65 -3.34 -9.22
CA TRP A 176 7.61 -2.54 -8.46
C TRP A 176 9.02 -2.72 -9.02
N ARG A 177 9.81 -1.63 -9.01
CA ARG A 177 11.16 -1.54 -9.61
C ARG A 177 11.21 -1.93 -11.09
N ALA A 178 10.28 -1.39 -11.88
CA ALA A 178 10.35 -1.52 -13.33
C ALA A 178 11.48 -0.63 -13.87
N ASN A 179 12.31 -1.17 -14.76
CA ASN A 179 13.28 -0.39 -15.51
C ASN A 179 13.43 -0.96 -16.91
N ILE A 180 13.09 -0.15 -17.92
CA ILE A 180 13.17 -0.54 -19.33
C ILE A 180 14.15 0.38 -20.06
N THR A 181 15.33 -0.16 -20.33
CA THR A 181 16.34 0.46 -21.19
C THR A 181 16.57 -0.44 -22.41
N SER A 182 17.77 -0.96 -22.61
CA SER A 182 18.04 -2.04 -23.57
C SER A 182 17.45 -3.39 -23.12
N THR A 183 17.26 -3.57 -21.81
CA THR A 183 16.59 -4.72 -21.19
C THR A 183 15.37 -4.27 -20.41
N PHE A 184 14.45 -5.19 -20.11
CA PHE A 184 13.35 -4.96 -19.17
C PHE A 184 13.67 -5.70 -17.88
N GLN A 185 13.85 -4.96 -16.78
CA GLN A 185 14.06 -5.49 -15.44
C GLN A 185 12.86 -5.15 -14.54
N GLY A 186 12.61 -6.00 -13.56
CA GLY A 186 11.49 -5.84 -12.62
C GLY A 186 11.81 -6.44 -11.25
N GLY A 187 11.43 -5.74 -10.18
CA GLY A 187 11.55 -6.20 -8.80
C GLY A 187 10.43 -7.17 -8.45
N CYS A 188 9.16 -6.72 -8.46
CA CYS A 188 8.04 -7.61 -8.18
C CYS A 188 6.85 -7.30 -9.07
N LEU A 189 6.43 -8.27 -9.89
CA LEU A 189 5.20 -8.20 -10.65
C LEU A 189 4.07 -8.84 -9.85
N ALA A 190 2.97 -8.12 -9.69
CA ALA A 190 1.69 -8.63 -9.22
C ALA A 190 0.67 -8.52 -10.35
N VAL A 191 0.04 -9.64 -10.71
CA VAL A 191 -1.05 -9.67 -11.70
C VAL A 191 -2.36 -10.00 -11.01
N TRP A 192 -3.31 -9.09 -11.13
CA TRP A 192 -4.66 -9.24 -10.60
C TRP A 192 -5.62 -9.62 -11.71
N ASP A 193 -6.31 -10.74 -11.54
CA ASP A 193 -7.49 -11.07 -12.33
C ASP A 193 -8.68 -10.27 -11.80
N ALA A 194 -9.18 -9.32 -12.58
CA ALA A 194 -10.26 -8.44 -12.16
C ALA A 194 -11.66 -9.07 -12.32
N GLN A 195 -11.72 -10.31 -12.85
CA GLN A 195 -12.93 -11.12 -12.94
C GLN A 195 -13.03 -12.16 -11.83
N ALA A 196 -11.90 -12.48 -11.18
CA ALA A 196 -11.87 -13.37 -10.04
C ALA A 196 -12.51 -12.74 -8.79
N ALA A 197 -13.13 -13.58 -7.96
CA ALA A 197 -13.53 -13.20 -6.62
C ALA A 197 -12.31 -13.30 -5.70
N HIS A 198 -11.88 -12.17 -5.14
CA HIS A 198 -10.79 -12.12 -4.17
C HIS A 198 -11.34 -12.23 -2.74
N THR A 199 -10.74 -13.10 -1.94
CA THR A 199 -11.06 -13.26 -0.51
C THR A 199 -10.21 -12.30 0.34
N ASP A 200 -10.25 -12.46 1.66
CA ASP A 200 -9.40 -11.74 2.62
C ASP A 200 -7.89 -12.06 2.51
N THR A 201 -7.53 -13.06 1.69
CA THR A 201 -6.14 -13.44 1.39
C THR A 201 -5.68 -12.96 0.02
N LEU A 202 -6.51 -12.25 -0.76
CA LEU A 202 -6.13 -11.65 -2.04
C LEU A 202 -5.38 -12.64 -2.98
N ARG A 203 -4.12 -12.35 -3.34
CA ARG A 203 -3.26 -13.25 -4.14
C ARG A 203 -2.57 -14.35 -3.33
N GLY A 204 -2.64 -14.31 -1.99
CA GLY A 204 -2.05 -15.28 -1.08
C GLY A 204 -1.65 -14.65 0.27
N ASP A 205 -1.63 -15.46 1.32
CA ASP A 205 -1.18 -15.07 2.66
C ASP A 205 0.35 -14.97 2.72
N GLN A 206 0.85 -13.97 3.46
CA GLN A 206 2.28 -13.63 3.54
C GLN A 206 2.90 -13.27 2.18
N CYS A 207 2.11 -13.09 1.13
CA CYS A 207 2.58 -12.73 -0.19
C CYS A 207 2.63 -11.21 -0.34
N THR A 208 3.82 -10.67 -0.61
CA THR A 208 3.97 -9.27 -1.01
C THR A 208 3.41 -9.02 -2.42
N SER A 209 3.36 -7.76 -2.84
CA SER A 209 2.98 -7.34 -4.19
C SER A 209 3.88 -6.20 -4.68
N ALA A 210 3.45 -5.47 -5.71
CA ALA A 210 4.05 -4.16 -6.01
C ALA A 210 3.78 -3.12 -4.90
N ASP A 211 2.79 -3.37 -4.04
CA ASP A 211 2.51 -2.65 -2.80
C ASP A 211 2.87 -3.53 -1.58
N ALA A 212 3.52 -2.96 -0.57
CA ALA A 212 4.06 -3.70 0.57
C ALA A 212 3.00 -4.42 1.43
N ALA A 213 1.77 -3.93 1.50
CA ALA A 213 0.65 -4.58 2.21
C ALA A 213 0.10 -5.81 1.47
N GLY A 214 0.54 -6.03 0.22
CA GLY A 214 -0.02 -7.04 -0.68
C GLY A 214 -1.29 -6.57 -1.40
N PHE A 215 -1.58 -5.27 -1.43
CA PHE A 215 -2.75 -4.70 -2.10
C PHE A 215 -2.56 -4.46 -3.60
N PRO A 216 -3.65 -4.41 -4.39
CA PRO A 216 -3.59 -3.78 -5.69
C PRO A 216 -3.45 -2.25 -5.52
N ILE A 217 -2.56 -1.61 -6.27
CA ILE A 217 -2.29 -0.17 -6.18
C ILE A 217 -3.35 0.64 -6.92
N ALA A 218 -3.49 0.41 -8.24
CA ALA A 218 -4.31 1.22 -9.13
C ALA A 218 -5.76 1.43 -8.67
N PRO A 219 -6.52 0.43 -8.20
CA PRO A 219 -7.92 0.64 -7.77
C PRO A 219 -8.06 1.44 -6.48
N MET A 220 -6.96 1.73 -5.78
CA MET A 220 -6.95 2.51 -4.53
C MET A 220 -6.28 3.88 -4.71
N LEU A 221 -5.87 4.22 -5.94
CA LEU A 221 -5.50 5.57 -6.36
C LEU A 221 -6.76 6.29 -6.86
N PHE A 222 -7.14 7.38 -6.21
CA PHE A 222 -8.21 8.22 -6.74
C PHE A 222 -7.71 9.05 -7.92
N THR A 223 -8.60 9.37 -8.84
CA THR A 223 -8.30 10.03 -10.12
C THR A 223 -8.83 11.46 -10.18
N ALA A 224 -8.27 12.27 -11.09
CA ALA A 224 -8.79 13.62 -11.34
C ALA A 224 -10.24 13.58 -11.86
N ASP A 225 -10.60 12.54 -12.62
CA ASP A 225 -11.96 12.37 -13.15
C ASP A 225 -12.99 12.10 -12.05
N GLU A 226 -12.65 11.27 -11.04
CA GLU A 226 -13.51 11.05 -9.86
C GLU A 226 -13.64 12.31 -8.99
N VAL A 227 -12.53 13.03 -8.80
CA VAL A 227 -12.58 14.29 -8.05
C VAL A 227 -13.44 15.33 -8.78
N ALA A 228 -13.34 15.40 -10.11
CA ALA A 228 -14.16 16.30 -10.92
C ALA A 228 -15.63 15.87 -10.99
N SER A 229 -15.94 14.58 -10.93
CA SER A 229 -17.33 14.08 -10.86
C SER A 229 -17.99 14.33 -9.51
N GLY A 230 -17.20 14.61 -8.47
CA GLY A 230 -17.66 14.98 -7.14
C GLY A 230 -17.73 13.84 -6.13
N HIS A 231 -17.32 12.62 -6.52
CA HIS A 231 -17.32 11.44 -5.65
C HIS A 231 -16.19 10.47 -6.00
N ILE A 232 -15.61 9.85 -4.97
CA ILE A 232 -14.69 8.72 -5.07
C ILE A 232 -15.36 7.56 -4.33
N ASP A 233 -15.57 6.44 -5.02
CA ASP A 233 -16.37 5.30 -4.53
C ASP A 233 -15.53 4.13 -4.00
N HIS A 234 -14.36 4.44 -3.45
CA HIS A 234 -13.45 3.48 -2.88
C HIS A 234 -12.61 4.08 -1.73
N ALA A 235 -12.04 3.19 -0.93
CA ALA A 235 -11.07 3.53 0.10
C ALA A 235 -9.75 3.93 -0.56
N ILE A 236 -9.07 4.91 0.03
CA ILE A 236 -7.84 5.49 -0.53
C ILE A 236 -6.63 4.78 0.09
N ARG A 237 -5.62 4.44 -0.73
CA ARG A 237 -4.35 3.94 -0.19
C ARG A 237 -3.55 5.07 0.44
N PHE A 238 -2.94 4.82 1.59
CA PHE A 238 -2.03 5.77 2.22
C PHE A 238 -0.78 5.08 2.77
N VAL A 239 0.27 5.87 2.98
CA VAL A 239 1.58 5.39 3.46
C VAL A 239 2.00 6.11 4.73
N LEU A 240 2.79 5.43 5.56
CA LEU A 240 3.44 6.00 6.76
C LEU A 240 4.93 5.64 6.78
N PRO A 241 5.78 6.42 7.45
CA PRO A 241 7.17 5.99 7.65
C PRO A 241 7.20 4.68 8.44
N ASN A 242 8.05 3.74 8.04
CA ASN A 242 8.17 2.43 8.71
C ASN A 242 8.56 2.56 10.20
N SER A 243 9.13 3.68 10.63
CA SER A 243 9.37 3.97 12.06
C SER A 243 8.12 4.30 12.87
N ARG A 244 6.97 4.47 12.22
CA ARG A 244 5.67 4.79 12.84
C ARG A 244 4.66 3.67 12.70
N VAL A 245 5.10 2.50 12.26
CA VAL A 245 4.27 1.32 11.99
C VAL A 245 4.82 0.17 12.82
N LYS A 246 3.98 -0.55 13.56
CA LYS A 246 4.44 -1.74 14.30
C LYS A 246 4.60 -2.93 13.36
N ARG A 247 5.48 -3.87 13.73
CA ARG A 247 5.72 -5.06 12.92
C ARG A 247 4.46 -5.94 12.88
N GLY A 248 4.09 -6.40 11.69
CA GLY A 248 2.85 -7.16 11.47
C GLY A 248 1.89 -6.44 10.52
N TYR A 249 0.80 -7.13 10.19
CA TYR A 249 -0.28 -6.59 9.35
C TYR A 249 -1.64 -6.99 9.93
N VAL A 250 -2.71 -6.34 9.49
CA VAL A 250 -4.11 -6.72 9.75
C VAL A 250 -4.83 -6.88 8.42
N ARG A 251 -5.85 -7.73 8.37
CA ARG A 251 -6.69 -7.89 7.18
C ARG A 251 -7.27 -6.53 6.74
N PRO A 252 -7.53 -6.32 5.44
CA PRO A 252 -7.35 -7.25 4.32
C PRO A 252 -5.91 -7.31 3.79
N ALA A 253 -4.94 -6.62 4.42
CA ALA A 253 -3.54 -6.79 4.02
C ALA A 253 -3.13 -8.25 4.21
N THR A 254 -2.26 -8.72 3.32
CA THR A 254 -1.73 -10.09 3.33
C THR A 254 -0.26 -10.12 3.71
N HIS A 255 0.37 -8.95 3.79
CA HIS A 255 1.79 -8.80 4.02
C HIS A 255 2.11 -7.49 4.77
N GLY A 256 3.35 -7.35 5.24
CA GLY A 256 3.90 -6.14 5.82
C GLY A 256 5.42 -6.20 5.84
N THR A 257 6.09 -5.07 6.03
CA THR A 257 7.56 -4.99 5.90
C THR A 257 8.27 -4.98 7.25
N ALA A 258 9.60 -4.83 7.23
CA ALA A 258 10.37 -4.52 8.42
C ALA A 258 10.06 -3.10 8.90
N THR A 259 9.57 -2.98 10.13
CA THR A 259 9.17 -1.72 10.75
C THR A 259 9.63 -1.62 12.20
N THR A 260 9.66 -0.40 12.75
CA THR A 260 10.23 -0.13 14.09
C THR A 260 9.30 0.67 15.02
N GLY A 261 8.05 0.89 14.63
CA GLY A 261 7.05 1.55 15.48
C GLY A 261 6.74 0.76 16.76
N GLY A 262 6.41 1.48 17.83
CA GLY A 262 6.09 0.89 19.14
C GLY A 262 4.78 0.09 19.15
N ALA A 263 4.48 -0.59 20.26
CA ALA A 263 3.36 -1.55 20.36
C ALA A 263 1.97 -0.99 20.00
N ASN A 264 1.75 0.31 20.24
CA ASN A 264 0.49 1.00 19.93
C ASN A 264 0.45 1.58 18.50
N ALA A 265 1.56 1.56 17.76
CA ALA A 265 1.60 2.06 16.39
C ALA A 265 0.63 1.27 15.48
N PRO A 266 0.13 1.90 14.40
CA PRO A 266 -0.66 1.20 13.38
C PRO A 266 0.13 0.03 12.76
N SER A 267 -0.58 -0.99 12.27
CA SER A 267 -0.01 -2.06 11.43
C SER A 267 -0.17 -1.73 9.94
N TYR A 268 0.53 -2.45 9.06
CA TYR A 268 0.10 -2.59 7.67
C TYR A 268 -1.36 -3.06 7.58
N GLY A 269 -2.12 -2.55 6.61
CA GLY A 269 -3.54 -2.82 6.45
C GLY A 269 -4.47 -2.09 7.43
N VAL A 270 -3.95 -1.25 8.34
CA VAL A 270 -4.84 -0.49 9.23
C VAL A 270 -5.82 0.37 8.42
N HIS A 271 -7.09 0.37 8.82
CA HIS A 271 -8.14 1.12 8.14
C HIS A 271 -8.51 2.37 8.95
N PHE A 272 -8.13 3.54 8.44
CA PHE A 272 -8.48 4.83 9.02
C PHE A 272 -9.75 5.39 8.36
N ARG A 273 -10.69 5.89 9.17
CA ARG A 273 -11.87 6.62 8.69
C ARG A 273 -11.84 8.04 9.23
N LEU A 274 -12.03 9.03 8.35
CA LEU A 274 -12.20 10.41 8.78
C LEU A 274 -13.47 10.50 9.64
N ARG A 275 -13.42 11.17 10.80
CA ARG A 275 -14.62 11.26 11.64
C ARG A 275 -15.75 11.99 10.90
N ALA A 276 -16.98 11.54 11.14
CA ALA A 276 -18.18 12.12 10.54
C ALA A 276 -18.39 13.60 10.91
N ASP A 277 -17.83 14.03 12.05
CA ASP A 277 -17.92 15.41 12.57
C ASP A 277 -16.82 16.34 12.06
N TYR A 278 -15.90 15.87 11.20
CA TYR A 278 -14.89 16.75 10.61
C TYR A 278 -15.56 17.83 9.75
N PRO A 279 -15.19 19.12 9.92
CA PRO A 279 -15.85 20.22 9.22
C PRO A 279 -15.40 20.33 7.76
N ILE A 280 -15.84 19.41 6.89
CA ILE A 280 -15.42 19.34 5.48
C ILE A 280 -15.52 20.69 4.75
N ALA A 281 -16.54 21.50 5.05
CA ALA A 281 -16.72 22.82 4.44
C ALA A 281 -15.53 23.78 4.66
N SER A 282 -14.69 23.56 5.67
CA SER A 282 -13.50 24.37 5.92
C SER A 282 -12.31 24.06 5.01
N LEU A 283 -12.38 22.97 4.23
CA LEU A 283 -11.31 22.62 3.28
C LEU A 283 -11.30 23.60 2.09
N PRO A 284 -10.09 23.91 1.55
CA PRO A 284 -9.88 25.06 0.67
C PRO A 284 -10.49 24.91 -0.72
N THR A 285 -10.58 23.67 -1.22
CA THR A 285 -11.03 23.37 -2.59
C THR A 285 -12.17 22.37 -2.56
N GLU A 286 -13.04 22.37 -3.58
CA GLU A 286 -14.06 21.33 -3.69
C GLU A 286 -13.42 19.96 -3.87
N GLY A 287 -12.30 19.85 -4.58
CA GLY A 287 -11.56 18.60 -4.70
C GLY A 287 -11.12 18.03 -3.35
N ALA A 288 -10.64 18.89 -2.43
CA ALA A 288 -10.29 18.46 -1.08
C ALA A 288 -11.52 17.94 -0.31
N ARG A 289 -12.69 18.57 -0.52
CA ARG A 289 -13.94 18.14 0.09
C ARG A 289 -14.43 16.81 -0.45
N VAL A 290 -14.28 16.56 -1.76
CA VAL A 290 -14.58 15.25 -2.38
C VAL A 290 -13.74 14.15 -1.72
N VAL A 291 -12.42 14.36 -1.62
CA VAL A 291 -11.50 13.41 -0.99
C VAL A 291 -11.87 13.17 0.48
N ALA A 292 -12.15 14.22 1.24
CA ALA A 292 -12.56 14.08 2.64
C ALA A 292 -13.88 13.31 2.80
N ARG A 293 -14.87 13.53 1.91
CA ARG A 293 -16.13 12.75 1.90
C ARG A 293 -15.85 11.26 1.63
N ALA A 294 -14.93 10.95 0.73
CA ALA A 294 -14.50 9.58 0.47
C ALA A 294 -13.84 8.96 1.70
N MET A 295 -12.97 9.70 2.40
CA MET A 295 -12.36 9.24 3.67
C MET A 295 -13.37 9.05 4.81
N GLN A 296 -14.50 9.77 4.81
CA GLN A 296 -15.60 9.52 5.76
C GLN A 296 -16.39 8.26 5.39
N LYS A 297 -16.63 8.05 4.09
CA LYS A 297 -17.52 6.99 3.60
C LYS A 297 -16.81 5.64 3.44
N TYR A 298 -15.64 5.62 2.82
CA TYR A 298 -14.88 4.41 2.49
C TYR A 298 -13.60 4.27 3.32
N GLY A 299 -13.09 5.37 3.88
CA GLY A 299 -11.86 5.37 4.67
C GLY A 299 -10.58 5.24 3.83
N MET A 300 -9.50 4.85 4.49
CA MET A 300 -8.16 4.73 3.92
C MET A 300 -7.41 3.54 4.51
N TYR A 301 -6.67 2.82 3.68
CA TYR A 301 -5.88 1.66 4.11
C TYR A 301 -4.38 1.95 4.04
N HIS A 302 -3.67 1.59 5.12
CA HIS A 302 -2.22 1.70 5.16
C HIS A 302 -1.59 0.61 4.28
N ALA A 303 -0.89 1.03 3.25
CA ALA A 303 -0.49 0.20 2.13
C ALA A 303 1.04 0.02 2.05
N ASP A 304 1.80 1.10 2.28
CA ASP A 304 3.26 1.08 2.11
C ASP A 304 4.01 1.97 3.11
N GLY A 305 5.33 1.78 3.15
CA GLY A 305 6.27 2.66 3.83
C GLY A 305 6.55 3.91 2.99
N GLY A 306 6.31 5.10 3.54
CA GLY A 306 6.52 6.33 2.79
C GLY A 306 6.32 7.62 3.59
N THR A 307 6.69 8.76 2.99
CA THR A 307 6.64 10.07 3.68
C THR A 307 5.46 10.93 3.24
N ILE A 308 5.10 10.91 1.95
CA ILE A 308 3.94 11.63 1.41
C ILE A 308 2.71 10.74 1.60
N ALA A 309 1.80 11.15 2.48
CA ALA A 309 0.75 10.27 2.99
C ALA A 309 -0.14 9.67 1.89
N LEU A 310 -0.54 10.46 0.90
CA LEU A 310 -1.44 10.02 -0.16
C LEU A 310 -0.73 9.98 -1.50
N THR A 311 -1.14 9.04 -2.34
CA THR A 311 -0.86 9.07 -3.77
C THR A 311 -2.18 9.02 -4.52
N ALA A 312 -2.34 9.92 -5.47
CA ALA A 312 -3.41 9.91 -6.46
C ALA A 312 -2.83 9.55 -7.83
N GLN A 313 -3.69 9.06 -8.73
CA GLN A 313 -3.24 8.74 -10.07
C GLN A 313 -2.78 10.00 -10.81
N SER A 314 -1.71 9.91 -11.60
CA SER A 314 -1.31 10.94 -12.53
C SER A 314 -2.45 11.31 -13.47
N ASP A 315 -2.63 12.60 -13.73
CA ASP A 315 -3.66 13.10 -14.62
C ASP A 315 -3.23 13.10 -16.10
N ARG A 316 -2.10 12.46 -16.44
CA ARG A 316 -1.59 12.37 -17.83
C ARG A 316 -2.63 11.81 -18.78
N HIS A 317 -3.39 10.80 -18.33
CA HIS A 317 -4.35 10.06 -19.15
C HIS A 317 -5.82 10.25 -18.73
N THR A 318 -6.10 11.06 -17.71
CA THR A 318 -7.47 11.42 -17.29
C THR A 318 -8.03 12.59 -18.12
N THR A 319 -9.35 12.75 -18.13
CA THR A 319 -9.99 13.88 -18.82
C THR A 319 -9.81 15.19 -18.05
N ALA A 320 -10.16 15.18 -16.77
CA ALA A 320 -9.89 16.24 -15.82
C ALA A 320 -8.40 16.28 -15.45
N LYS A 321 -7.92 17.45 -15.03
CA LYS A 321 -6.54 17.69 -14.61
C LYS A 321 -6.50 18.16 -13.16
N TRP A 322 -5.41 17.87 -12.46
CA TRP A 322 -5.19 18.27 -11.07
C TRP A 322 -5.07 19.79 -10.93
N ALA A 323 -4.47 20.44 -11.93
CA ALA A 323 -4.31 21.89 -11.95
C ALA A 323 -5.67 22.60 -11.80
N GLY A 324 -5.83 23.33 -10.68
CA GLY A 324 -7.07 24.04 -10.34
C GLY A 324 -8.17 23.18 -9.72
N LEU A 325 -8.00 21.85 -9.65
CA LEU A 325 -8.97 20.92 -9.07
C LEU A 325 -8.60 20.54 -7.63
N LEU A 326 -7.37 20.08 -7.43
CA LEU A 326 -6.82 19.64 -6.14
C LEU A 326 -5.29 19.73 -6.15
N GLY A 327 -4.72 20.47 -5.20
CA GLY A 327 -3.28 20.62 -5.03
C GLY A 327 -2.69 19.66 -3.98
N ALA A 328 -1.37 19.44 -4.07
CA ALA A 328 -0.62 18.56 -3.17
C ALA A 328 -0.71 18.94 -1.67
N SER A 329 -1.08 20.18 -1.36
CA SER A 329 -1.15 20.72 0.01
C SER A 329 -2.58 21.02 0.48
N ASP A 330 -3.60 20.75 -0.33
CA ASP A 330 -4.99 21.15 -0.01
C ASP A 330 -5.61 20.35 1.14
N LEU A 331 -4.98 19.23 1.51
CA LEU A 331 -5.40 18.36 2.61
C LEU A 331 -4.54 18.52 3.88
N THR A 332 -3.61 19.49 3.91
CA THR A 332 -2.68 19.69 5.03
C THR A 332 -3.36 19.99 6.38
N ALA A 333 -4.62 20.45 6.36
CA ALA A 333 -5.44 20.67 7.55
C ALA A 333 -5.94 19.38 8.23
N LEU A 334 -5.93 18.24 7.53
CA LEU A 334 -6.31 16.94 8.09
C LEU A 334 -5.18 16.38 8.95
N ARG A 335 -5.42 16.25 10.25
CA ARG A 335 -4.46 15.65 11.20
C ARG A 335 -4.83 14.20 11.44
N VAL A 336 -3.87 13.39 11.87
CA VAL A 336 -4.15 12.00 12.29
C VAL A 336 -5.22 11.92 13.39
N THR A 337 -5.27 12.93 14.26
CA THR A 337 -6.27 13.06 15.32
C THR A 337 -7.67 13.33 14.81
N ASP A 338 -7.89 13.59 13.52
CA ASP A 338 -9.21 13.74 12.91
C ASP A 338 -9.76 12.39 12.40
N PHE A 339 -8.98 11.32 12.49
CA PHE A 339 -9.34 9.97 12.07
C PHE A 339 -9.62 9.05 13.26
N GLN A 340 -10.26 7.92 12.96
CA GLN A 340 -10.43 6.79 13.86
C GLN A 340 -10.07 5.49 13.14
N VAL A 341 -9.74 4.46 13.90
CA VAL A 341 -9.40 3.13 13.37
C VAL A 341 -10.66 2.28 13.31
N ILE A 342 -10.85 1.57 12.20
CA ILE A 342 -11.84 0.50 12.06
C ILE A 342 -11.14 -0.83 12.33
N ASP A 343 -11.82 -1.71 13.08
CA ASP A 343 -11.29 -3.01 13.47
C ASP A 343 -11.37 -4.01 12.30
N HIS A 344 -10.26 -4.71 12.05
CA HIS A 344 -10.16 -5.83 11.10
C HIS A 344 -9.60 -7.09 11.77
N GLY A 345 -9.71 -7.18 13.10
CA GLY A 345 -9.26 -8.32 13.88
C GLY A 345 -7.80 -8.21 14.34
N PRO A 346 -7.25 -9.31 14.88
CA PRO A 346 -5.93 -9.31 15.47
C PRO A 346 -4.82 -9.08 14.43
N SER A 347 -3.70 -8.51 14.89
CA SER A 347 -2.51 -8.39 14.05
C SER A 347 -1.92 -9.77 13.75
N ILE A 348 -1.57 -9.99 12.49
CA ILE A 348 -0.89 -11.17 11.98
C ILE A 348 0.62 -10.86 11.91
N ALA A 349 1.45 -11.80 12.36
CA ALA A 349 2.90 -11.68 12.29
C ALA A 349 3.40 -11.90 10.86
N VAL A 350 4.37 -11.09 10.43
CA VAL A 350 5.05 -11.28 9.14
C VAL A 350 6.06 -12.41 9.26
N THR A 351 5.88 -13.46 8.47
CA THR A 351 6.81 -14.60 8.35
C THR A 351 7.54 -14.64 7.01
N ASN A 352 7.01 -13.95 5.98
CA ASN A 352 7.47 -14.00 4.58
C ASN A 352 7.32 -15.38 3.93
N ASP A 353 6.48 -16.26 4.49
CA ASP A 353 6.21 -17.59 3.93
C ASP A 353 4.98 -17.53 3.01
N CYS A 354 5.12 -16.86 1.86
CA CYS A 354 4.02 -16.67 0.92
C CYS A 354 3.34 -17.99 0.52
N SER A 355 2.00 -18.04 0.68
CA SER A 355 1.14 -19.15 0.28
C SER A 355 -0.06 -18.62 -0.52
N ARG A 356 -0.14 -19.00 -1.79
CA ARG A 356 -1.22 -18.63 -2.72
C ARG A 356 -2.33 -19.69 -2.79
#